data_AF-R7VCP2-F1
#
_entry.id   AF-R7VCP2-F1
#
_cell.length_a   1.000
_cell.length_b   1.000
_cell.length_c   1.000
_cell.angle_alpha   90.00
_cell.angle_beta   90.00
_cell.angle_gamma   90.00
#
_symmetry.space_group_name_H-M   'P 1'
#
loop_
_entity.id
_entity.type
_entity.pdbx_description
1 polymer ?
#
loop_
_entity_poly.entity_id
_entity_poly.type
_entity_poly.pdbx_seq_one_letter_code
_entity_poly.pdbx_strand_id
1 'polypeptide(L)'
;ACSILLITFMLTRAPWLMSYYYAVTLPILMIIRAVNYSKYKWQFFLLDFCYFANLVTYVFIWALPWQPEFSAVVFGICNGALPWAAIIFRNSLVLHSVDKVTSVFIHLLPSILTFCIRWYPADSSLRWYTAFNDDYNESVDYLFIWVVAVPIACYVFHTVGICLY
;
A
#
# COMPACT_ATOMS: atom_id res chain seq x y z
N ALA A 1 -18.79 -6.82 -1.48
CA ALA A 1 -19.00 -8.00 -2.32
C ALA A 1 -18.42 -7.75 -3.71
N CYS A 2 -18.96 -6.80 -4.49
CA CYS A 2 -18.43 -6.48 -5.82
C CYS A 2 -16.96 -6.05 -5.82
N SER A 3 -16.53 -5.24 -4.84
CA SER A 3 -15.12 -4.84 -4.71
C SER A 3 -14.18 -6.02 -4.45
N ILE A 4 -14.59 -6.99 -3.64
CA ILE A 4 -13.77 -8.19 -3.33
C ILE A 4 -13.65 -9.07 -4.58
N LEU A 5 -14.78 -9.34 -5.26
CA LEU A 5 -14.78 -10.13 -6.49
C LEU A 5 -13.91 -9.49 -7.58
N LEU A 6 -13.97 -8.16 -7.69
CA LEU A 6 -13.13 -7.41 -8.62
C LEU A 6 -11.64 -7.56 -8.27
N ILE A 7 -11.27 -7.39 -6.99
CA ILE A 7 -9.87 -7.55 -6.54
C ILE A 7 -9.38 -8.97 -6.81
N THR A 8 -10.18 -10.01 -6.52
CA THR A 8 -9.83 -11.40 -6.80
C THR A 8 -9.66 -11.65 -8.31
N PHE A 9 -10.54 -11.11 -9.14
CA PHE A 9 -10.43 -11.22 -10.59
C PHE A 9 -9.16 -10.52 -11.12
N MET A 10 -8.87 -9.31 -10.64
CA MET A 10 -7.65 -8.59 -11.00
C MET A 10 -6.40 -9.37 -10.60
N LEU A 11 -6.34 -9.89 -9.37
CA LEU A 11 -5.20 -10.66 -8.89
C LEU A 11 -4.95 -11.94 -9.71
N THR A 12 -6.00 -12.62 -10.15
CA THR A 12 -5.88 -13.96 -10.77
C THR A 12 -5.88 -13.95 -12.30
N ARG A 13 -6.53 -12.97 -12.94
CA ARG A 13 -6.73 -12.95 -14.40
C ARG A 13 -6.21 -11.70 -15.09
N ALA A 14 -6.04 -10.59 -14.36
CA ALA A 14 -5.56 -9.33 -14.93
C ALA A 14 -4.68 -8.52 -13.95
N PRO A 15 -3.48 -9.02 -13.56
CA PRO A 15 -2.59 -8.35 -12.61
C PRO A 15 -2.28 -6.88 -12.93
N TRP A 16 -2.09 -6.55 -14.21
CA TRP A 16 -1.86 -5.17 -14.68
C TRP A 16 -2.97 -4.19 -14.28
N LEU A 17 -4.20 -4.65 -14.06
CA LEU A 17 -5.32 -3.79 -13.69
C LEU A 17 -5.23 -3.33 -12.22
N MET A 18 -4.47 -4.04 -11.38
CA MET A 18 -4.35 -3.72 -9.95
C MET A 18 -3.73 -2.34 -9.71
N SER A 19 -2.66 -2.00 -10.44
CA SER A 19 -1.99 -0.71 -10.35
C SER A 19 -2.92 0.45 -10.76
N TYR A 20 -3.71 0.27 -11.82
CA TYR A 20 -4.72 1.24 -12.24
C TYR A 20 -5.83 1.42 -11.20
N TYR A 21 -6.36 0.30 -10.68
CA TYR A 21 -7.39 0.33 -9.66
C TYR A 21 -6.92 1.07 -8.41
N TYR A 22 -5.68 0.80 -7.95
CA TYR A 22 -5.08 1.50 -6.83
C TYR A 22 -4.83 2.99 -7.13
N ALA A 23 -4.26 3.30 -8.29
CA ALA A 23 -3.89 4.66 -8.70
C ALA A 23 -5.09 5.62 -8.80
N VAL A 24 -6.27 5.11 -9.17
CA VAL A 24 -7.52 5.89 -9.25
C VAL A 24 -8.24 5.91 -7.90
N THR A 25 -8.35 4.76 -7.23
CA THR A 25 -9.19 4.64 -6.03
C THR A 25 -8.56 5.34 -4.82
N LEU A 26 -7.23 5.23 -4.64
CA LEU A 26 -6.54 5.84 -3.50
C LEU A 26 -6.80 7.36 -3.40
N PRO A 27 -6.49 8.20 -4.41
CA PRO A 27 -6.66 9.65 -4.28
C PRO A 27 -8.11 10.05 -4.01
N ILE A 28 -9.08 9.38 -4.64
CA ILE A 28 -10.51 9.65 -4.40
C ILE A 28 -10.87 9.40 -2.93
N LEU A 29 -10.48 8.23 -2.39
CA LEU A 29 -10.78 7.89 -1.00
C LEU A 29 -10.03 8.80 -0.01
N MET A 30 -8.79 9.19 -0.33
CA MET A 30 -8.00 10.09 0.52
C MET A 30 -8.60 11.49 0.57
N ILE A 31 -9.08 12.03 -0.56
CA ILE A 31 -9.77 13.32 -0.60
C ILE A 31 -11.06 13.28 0.22
N ILE A 32 -11.90 12.26 0.02
CA ILE A 32 -13.14 12.10 0.79
C ILE A 32 -12.85 12.03 2.29
N ARG A 33 -11.82 11.27 2.68
CA ARG A 33 -11.43 11.09 4.08
C ARG A 33 -10.86 12.37 4.67
N ALA A 34 -10.02 13.10 3.94
CA ALA A 34 -9.48 14.39 4.37
C ALA A 34 -10.58 15.43 4.63
N VAL A 35 -11.58 15.52 3.74
CA VAL A 35 -12.73 16.42 3.91
C VAL A 35 -13.56 16.03 5.14
N ASN A 36 -13.87 14.74 5.29
CA ASN A 36 -14.65 14.27 6.44
C ASN A 36 -13.91 14.48 7.76
N TYR A 37 -12.63 14.13 7.82
CA TYR A 37 -11.85 14.23 9.06
C TYR A 37 -11.62 15.69 9.46
N SER A 38 -11.47 16.59 8.49
CA SER A 38 -11.43 18.03 8.77
C SER A 38 -12.74 18.54 9.40
N LYS A 39 -13.90 18.06 8.92
CA LYS A 39 -15.21 18.42 9.50
C LYS A 39 -15.37 17.92 10.94
N TYR A 40 -14.85 16.74 11.25
CA TYR A 40 -14.90 16.14 12.59
C TYR A 40 -13.73 16.56 13.51
N LYS A 41 -12.82 17.43 13.06
CA LYS A 41 -11.59 17.83 13.76
C LYS A 41 -10.65 16.66 14.09
N TRP A 42 -10.62 15.68 13.19
CA TRP A 42 -9.83 14.44 13.27
C TRP A 42 -8.63 14.45 12.30
N GLN A 43 -8.17 15.63 11.85
CA GLN A 43 -7.08 15.74 10.86
C GLN A 43 -5.77 15.06 11.30
N PHE A 44 -5.48 14.98 12.61
CA PHE A 44 -4.26 14.31 13.09
C PHE A 44 -4.24 12.81 12.82
N PHE A 45 -5.40 12.16 12.68
CA PHE A 45 -5.45 10.76 12.27
C PHE A 45 -4.93 10.54 10.85
N LEU A 46 -4.87 11.57 10.00
CA LEU A 46 -4.29 11.45 8.65
C LEU A 46 -2.75 11.36 8.67
N LEU A 47 -2.12 11.59 9.83
CA LEU A 47 -0.69 11.42 10.03
C LEU A 47 -0.34 9.98 10.43
N ASP A 48 -1.30 9.07 10.59
CA ASP A 48 -0.99 7.68 10.90
C ASP A 48 -0.13 7.03 9.82
N PHE A 49 0.72 6.07 10.21
CA PHE A 49 1.68 5.41 9.33
C PHE A 49 1.05 4.77 8.09
N CYS A 50 -0.21 4.35 8.14
CA CYS A 50 -0.90 3.78 6.99
C CYS A 50 -1.07 4.80 5.84
N TYR A 51 -1.29 6.09 6.12
CA TYR A 51 -1.39 7.11 5.07
C TYR A 51 -0.02 7.37 4.44
N PHE A 52 1.03 7.44 5.26
CA PHE A 52 2.41 7.52 4.79
C PHE A 52 2.77 6.32 3.90
N ALA A 53 2.47 5.11 4.34
CA ALA A 53 2.73 3.90 3.56
C ALA A 53 2.00 3.92 2.21
N ASN A 54 0.73 4.31 2.16
CA ASN A 54 -0.01 4.41 0.90
C ASN A 54 0.55 5.51 -0.01
N LEU A 55 1.02 6.62 0.54
CA LEU A 55 1.70 7.66 -0.22
C LEU A 55 3.00 7.13 -0.84
N VAL A 56 3.81 6.41 -0.06
CA VAL A 56 5.05 5.78 -0.55
C VAL A 56 4.76 4.73 -1.62
N THR A 57 3.71 3.91 -1.45
CA THR A 57 3.25 2.98 -2.50
C THR A 57 2.81 3.72 -3.77
N TYR A 58 2.13 4.85 -3.64
CA TYR A 58 1.71 5.67 -4.77
C TYR A 58 2.91 6.24 -5.54
N VAL A 59 3.92 6.73 -4.81
CA VAL A 59 5.19 7.18 -5.40
C VAL A 59 5.91 6.02 -6.09
N PHE A 60 5.93 4.82 -5.48
CA PHE A 60 6.53 3.63 -6.07
C PHE A 60 5.95 3.29 -7.44
N ILE A 61 4.63 3.18 -7.56
CA ILE A 61 4.03 2.78 -8.84
C ILE A 61 4.20 3.83 -9.95
N TRP A 62 4.35 5.12 -9.60
CA TRP A 62 4.40 6.23 -10.56
C TRP A 62 5.78 6.82 -10.85
N ALA A 63 6.74 6.71 -9.92
CA ALA A 63 8.03 7.38 -10.05
C ALA A 63 9.21 6.41 -10.17
N LEU A 64 9.20 5.31 -9.42
CA LEU A 64 10.35 4.41 -9.28
C LEU A 64 9.96 2.91 -9.30
N PRO A 65 9.13 2.42 -10.24
CA PRO A 65 8.70 1.02 -10.26
C PRO A 65 9.79 0.01 -10.64
N TRP A 66 10.85 0.46 -11.32
CA TRP A 66 11.99 -0.36 -11.74
C TRP A 66 13.12 -0.45 -10.69
N GLN A 67 13.07 0.34 -9.61
CA GLN A 67 14.13 0.34 -8.60
C GLN A 67 13.94 -0.83 -7.62
N PRO A 68 14.87 -1.81 -7.57
CA PRO A 68 14.68 -3.03 -6.79
C PRO A 68 14.64 -2.74 -5.29
N GLU A 69 15.52 -1.88 -4.77
CA GLU A 69 15.58 -1.54 -3.34
C GLU A 69 14.32 -0.83 -2.90
N PHE A 70 13.83 0.11 -3.71
CA PHE A 70 12.61 0.84 -3.38
C PHE A 70 11.38 -0.08 -3.41
N SER A 71 11.29 -0.99 -4.38
CA SER A 71 10.23 -1.99 -4.41
C SER A 71 10.25 -2.90 -3.18
N ALA A 72 11.44 -3.31 -2.72
CA ALA A 72 11.62 -4.17 -1.54
C ALA A 72 11.20 -3.45 -0.26
N VAL A 73 11.56 -2.16 -0.12
CA VAL A 73 11.16 -1.32 1.02
C VAL A 73 9.64 -1.15 1.04
N VAL A 74 9.02 -0.79 -0.10
CA VAL A 74 7.57 -0.62 -0.20
C VAL A 74 6.86 -1.95 0.12
N PHE A 75 7.37 -3.07 -0.40
CA PHE A 75 6.85 -4.40 -0.10
C PHE A 75 6.90 -4.72 1.40
N GLY A 76 8.03 -4.47 2.06
CA GLY A 76 8.20 -4.70 3.50
C GLY A 76 7.28 -3.82 4.36
N ILE A 77 7.15 -2.53 4.02
CA ILE A 77 6.22 -1.61 4.68
C ILE A 77 4.78 -2.13 4.55
N CYS A 78 4.35 -2.46 3.33
CA CYS A 78 2.98 -2.85 3.03
C CYS A 78 2.61 -4.23 3.55
N ASN A 79 3.53 -5.19 3.60
CA ASN A 79 3.25 -6.56 4.05
C ASN A 79 3.61 -6.80 5.53
N GLY A 80 4.27 -5.84 6.17
CA GLY A 80 4.50 -5.81 7.61
C GLY A 80 3.39 -5.06 8.34
N ALA A 81 3.62 -3.78 8.65
CA ALA A 81 2.83 -3.03 9.62
C ALA A 81 1.33 -2.87 9.26
N LEU A 82 0.99 -2.79 7.97
CA LEU A 82 -0.36 -2.44 7.51
C LEU A 82 -1.40 -3.54 7.79
N PRO A 83 -1.20 -4.81 7.38
CA PRO A 83 -2.10 -5.91 7.73
C PRO A 83 -2.21 -6.12 9.24
N TRP A 84 -1.11 -6.00 9.98
CA TRP A 84 -1.12 -6.10 11.44
C TRP A 84 -2.00 -5.02 12.08
N ALA A 85 -1.92 -3.78 11.60
CA ALA A 85 -2.79 -2.70 12.07
C ALA A 85 -4.28 -3.01 11.78
N ALA A 86 -4.62 -3.57 10.62
CA ALA A 86 -6.00 -4.00 10.35
C ALA A 86 -6.51 -5.04 11.36
N ILE A 87 -5.66 -5.99 11.76
CA ILE A 87 -5.99 -7.03 12.75
C ILE A 87 -6.15 -6.42 14.15
N ILE A 88 -5.15 -5.63 14.59
CA ILE A 88 -5.12 -5.02 15.93
C ILE A 88 -6.30 -4.07 16.15
N PHE A 89 -6.57 -3.20 15.18
CA PHE A 89 -7.69 -2.25 15.24
C PHE A 89 -9.02 -2.88 14.82
N ARG A 90 -9.05 -4.20 14.59
CA ARG A 90 -10.24 -4.98 14.22
C ARG A 90 -11.04 -4.30 13.11
N ASN A 91 -10.35 -3.93 12.03
CA ASN A 91 -10.95 -3.26 10.89
C ASN A 91 -12.00 -4.18 10.24
N SER A 92 -13.26 -3.86 10.47
CA SER A 92 -14.40 -4.58 9.88
C SER A 92 -14.75 -4.04 8.50
N LEU A 93 -14.94 -4.93 7.53
CA LEU A 93 -15.44 -4.58 6.21
C LEU A 93 -16.96 -4.35 6.26
N VAL A 94 -17.36 -3.10 6.42
CA VAL A 94 -18.77 -2.68 6.43
C VAL A 94 -19.09 -1.96 5.12
N LEU A 95 -19.64 -2.70 4.15
CA LEU A 95 -19.74 -2.26 2.76
C LEU A 95 -20.59 -1.00 2.53
N HIS A 96 -21.50 -0.68 3.44
CA HIS A 96 -22.33 0.54 3.35
C HIS A 96 -21.63 1.77 3.95
N SER A 97 -20.49 1.59 4.63
CA SER A 97 -19.72 2.67 5.23
C SER A 97 -18.46 2.94 4.43
N VAL A 98 -18.44 4.07 3.72
CA VAL A 98 -17.26 4.50 2.94
C VAL A 98 -16.03 4.63 3.82
N ASP A 99 -16.18 5.08 5.07
CA ASP A 99 -15.08 5.22 6.02
C ASP A 99 -14.47 3.85 6.41
N LYS A 100 -15.30 2.85 6.69
CA LYS A 100 -14.84 1.50 7.00
C LYS A 100 -14.23 0.81 5.78
N VAL A 101 -14.81 0.99 4.60
CA VAL A 101 -14.24 0.49 3.33
C VAL A 101 -12.88 1.16 3.07
N THR A 102 -12.76 2.47 3.29
CA THR A 102 -11.49 3.20 3.13
C THR A 102 -10.43 2.69 4.11
N SER A 103 -10.81 2.46 5.38
CA SER A 103 -9.90 1.88 6.37
C SER A 103 -9.39 0.50 5.92
N VAL A 104 -10.28 -0.37 5.46
CA VAL A 104 -9.87 -1.69 4.95
C VAL A 104 -8.97 -1.56 3.71
N PHE A 105 -9.30 -0.65 2.78
CA PHE A 105 -8.52 -0.41 1.57
C PHE A 105 -7.08 -0.01 1.87
N ILE A 106 -6.87 0.99 2.73
CA ILE A 106 -5.52 1.50 3.03
C ILE A 106 -4.66 0.52 3.82
N HIS A 107 -5.27 -0.45 4.52
CA HIS A 107 -4.50 -1.43 5.31
C HIS A 107 -4.27 -2.77 4.59
N LEU A 108 -5.05 -3.10 3.56
CA LEU A 108 -4.93 -4.41 2.89
C LEU A 108 -4.59 -4.33 1.40
N LEU A 109 -5.14 -3.36 0.66
CA LEU A 109 -4.91 -3.29 -0.78
C LEU A 109 -3.44 -3.01 -1.16
N PRO A 110 -2.67 -2.12 -0.49
CA PRO A 110 -1.26 -1.94 -0.87
C PRO A 110 -0.43 -3.21 -0.67
N SER A 111 -0.76 -4.06 0.32
CA SER A 111 -0.14 -5.38 0.51
C SER A 111 -0.43 -6.31 -0.68
N ILE A 112 -1.69 -6.37 -1.11
CA ILE A 112 -2.11 -7.18 -2.27
C ILE A 112 -1.43 -6.67 -3.56
N LEU A 113 -1.41 -5.36 -3.77
CA LEU A 113 -0.77 -4.73 -4.94
C LEU A 113 0.72 -5.06 -5.00
N THR A 114 1.45 -4.82 -3.91
CA THR A 114 2.91 -5.05 -3.86
C THR A 114 3.26 -6.53 -3.96
N PHE A 115 2.45 -7.41 -3.39
CA PHE A 115 2.58 -8.86 -3.59
C PHE A 115 2.37 -9.25 -5.05
N CYS A 116 1.33 -8.70 -5.69
CA CYS A 116 1.04 -8.96 -7.10
C CYS A 116 2.19 -8.49 -8.00
N ILE A 117 2.70 -7.27 -7.80
CA ILE A 117 3.83 -6.74 -8.57
C ILE A 117 5.08 -7.59 -8.39
N ARG A 118 5.40 -8.00 -7.17
CA ARG A 118 6.65 -8.70 -6.89
C ARG A 118 6.67 -10.16 -7.35
N TRP A 119 5.52 -10.85 -7.39
CA TRP A 119 5.44 -12.24 -7.85
C TRP A 119 4.99 -12.38 -9.31
N TYR A 120 4.38 -11.35 -9.89
CA TYR A 120 3.90 -11.33 -11.27
C TYR A 120 4.29 -10.02 -12.00
N PRO A 121 5.56 -9.58 -11.98
CA PRO A 121 5.99 -8.28 -12.51
C PRO A 121 5.74 -8.16 -14.01
N ALA A 122 5.95 -9.23 -14.79
CA ALA A 122 5.67 -9.22 -16.23
C ALA A 122 4.16 -8.99 -16.52
N ASP A 123 3.29 -9.72 -15.82
CA ASP A 123 1.84 -9.59 -15.98
C ASP A 123 1.32 -8.26 -15.42
N SER A 124 1.90 -7.76 -14.32
CA SER A 124 1.60 -6.46 -13.74
C SER A 124 2.07 -5.29 -14.62
N SER A 125 3.14 -5.50 -15.39
CA SER A 125 3.72 -4.49 -16.30
C SER A 125 3.03 -4.44 -17.66
N LEU A 126 2.31 -5.49 -18.06
CA LEU A 126 1.78 -5.68 -19.43
C LEU A 126 1.13 -4.45 -20.06
N ARG A 127 0.37 -3.69 -19.26
CA ARG A 127 -0.31 -2.47 -19.71
C ARG A 127 0.00 -1.26 -18.84
N TRP A 128 0.96 -1.35 -17.93
CA TRP A 128 1.38 -0.21 -17.14
C TRP A 128 2.29 0.70 -17.98
N TYR A 129 2.47 1.96 -17.60
CA TYR A 129 3.24 2.92 -18.41
C TYR A 129 4.75 2.57 -18.48
N THR A 130 5.23 1.71 -17.59
CA THR A 130 6.61 1.24 -17.51
C THR A 130 6.67 -0.14 -16.85
N ALA A 131 7.79 -0.84 -16.99
CA ALA A 131 8.00 -2.13 -16.35
C ALA A 131 8.31 -1.98 -14.85
N PHE A 132 7.75 -2.88 -14.05
CA PHE A 132 8.15 -3.12 -12.68
C PHE A 132 9.43 -3.96 -12.63
N ASN A 133 10.20 -3.82 -11.56
CA ASN A 133 11.38 -4.64 -11.32
C ASN A 133 11.03 -6.14 -11.35
N ASP A 134 11.80 -6.89 -12.13
CA ASP A 134 11.69 -8.34 -12.30
C ASP A 134 12.94 -9.08 -11.83
N ASP A 135 13.86 -8.41 -11.12
CA ASP A 135 15.00 -9.07 -10.50
C ASP A 135 14.57 -9.91 -9.29
N TYR A 136 14.83 -11.22 -9.37
CA TYR A 136 14.53 -12.21 -8.32
C TYR A 136 15.78 -12.76 -7.63
N ASN A 137 16.99 -12.34 -8.04
CA ASN A 137 18.24 -12.88 -7.50
C ASN A 137 18.66 -12.17 -6.21
N GLU A 138 17.73 -12.08 -5.26
CA GLU A 138 17.94 -11.40 -3.99
C GLU A 138 18.58 -12.35 -2.96
N SER A 139 19.73 -11.96 -2.42
CA SER A 139 20.36 -12.69 -1.32
C SER A 139 19.60 -12.52 -0.01
N VAL A 140 19.82 -13.43 0.95
CA VAL A 140 19.21 -13.33 2.30
C VAL A 140 19.61 -12.01 2.98
N ASP A 141 20.87 -11.58 2.83
CA ASP A 141 21.36 -10.33 3.38
C ASP A 141 20.64 -9.12 2.76
N TYR A 142 20.44 -9.15 1.44
CA TYR A 142 19.69 -8.11 0.72
C TYR A 142 18.24 -8.03 1.23
N LEU A 143 17.55 -9.17 1.33
CA LEU A 143 16.19 -9.25 1.84
C LEU A 143 16.10 -8.72 3.28
N PHE A 144 17.03 -9.11 4.14
CA PHE A 144 17.04 -8.65 5.52
C PHE A 144 17.22 -7.12 5.62
N ILE A 145 18.10 -6.54 4.82
CA ILE A 145 18.32 -5.10 4.81
C ILE A 145 17.09 -4.37 4.26
N TRP A 146 16.65 -4.70 3.05
CA TRP A 146 15.68 -3.88 2.32
C TRP A 146 14.22 -4.22 2.59
N VAL A 147 13.88 -5.46 2.95
CA VAL A 147 12.50 -5.87 3.26
C VAL A 147 12.21 -5.77 4.77
N VAL A 148 13.22 -5.87 5.63
CA VAL A 148 13.04 -5.88 7.10
C VAL A 148 13.63 -4.64 7.76
N ALA A 149 14.95 -4.46 7.72
CA ALA A 149 15.63 -3.43 8.51
C ALA A 149 15.23 -2.00 8.11
N VAL A 150 15.25 -1.69 6.81
CA VAL A 150 14.89 -0.36 6.31
C VAL A 150 13.41 -0.03 6.58
N PRO A 151 12.42 -0.89 6.28
CA PRO A 151 11.01 -0.65 6.64
C PRO A 151 10.79 -0.42 8.14
N ILE A 152 11.47 -1.17 9.01
CA ILE A 152 11.39 -0.94 10.47
C ILE A 152 11.97 0.44 10.82
N ALA A 153 13.13 0.79 10.26
CA ALA A 153 13.73 2.10 10.48
C ALA A 153 12.81 3.24 9.99
N CYS A 154 12.17 3.09 8.83
CA CYS A 154 11.18 4.04 8.31
C CYS A 154 9.98 4.19 9.26
N TYR A 155 9.47 3.08 9.80
CA TYR A 155 8.37 3.10 10.77
C TYR A 155 8.75 3.79 12.08
N VAL A 156 9.93 3.49 12.62
CA VAL A 156 10.44 4.13 13.85
C VAL A 156 10.65 5.63 13.60
N PHE A 157 11.28 6.01 12.49
CA PHE A 157 11.50 7.41 12.14
C PHE A 157 10.19 8.19 12.03
N HIS A 158 9.20 7.63 11.34
CA HIS A 158 7.89 8.24 11.20
C HIS A 158 7.19 8.41 12.55
N THR A 159 7.19 7.36 13.39
CA THR A 159 6.56 7.38 14.71
C THR A 159 7.23 8.40 15.64
N VAL A 160 8.57 8.41 15.70
CA VAL A 160 9.33 9.39 16.51
C VAL A 160 9.10 10.80 16.01
N GLY A 161 9.09 11.02 14.69
CA GLY A 161 8.83 12.31 14.08
C GLY A 161 7.48 12.89 14.51
N ILE A 162 6.43 12.08 14.55
CA ILE A 162 5.10 12.51 15.01
C ILE A 162 5.08 12.83 16.51
N CYS A 163 5.78 12.06 17.34
CA CYS A 163 5.83 12.32 18.79
C CYS A 163 6.54 13.63 19.17
N LEU A 164 7.28 14.25 18.25
CA LEU A 164 7.97 15.52 18.47
C LEU A 164 7.12 16.76 18.14
N TYR A 165 5.90 16.56 17.59
CA TYR A 165 4.94 17.63 17.27
C TYR A 165 3.67 17.52 18.11
#